data_AF-A0A4S2KPP5-F1
#
_entry.id   AF-A0A4S2KPP5-F1
#
_cell.length_a   1.000
_cell.length_b   1.000
_cell.length_c   1.000
_cell.angle_alpha   90.00
_cell.angle_beta   90.00
_cell.angle_gamma   90.00
#
_symmetry.space_group_name_H-M   'P 1'
#
loop_
_entity.id
_entity.type
_entity.pdbx_description
1 polymer ?
#
loop_
_entity_poly.entity_id
_entity_poly.type
_entity_poly.pdbx_seq_one_letter_code
_entity_poly.pdbx_strand_id
1 'polypeptide(L)'
;MYSIYAWGSASILTVICVIMDFVPSVPKELIRPEIGVTKCWFNTNEARALYFYLPMSVTVVCNICLFISTALKIVRHKKDTAAHLRSSESRRHDDNKQWFNLYLKLFIVMGINWSMEIISWVFE
;
A
#
# COMPACT_ATOMS: atom_id res chain seq x y z
N MET A 1 -16.19 -6.11 5.22
CA MET A 1 -15.11 -5.54 6.06
C MET A 1 -13.97 -4.97 5.21
N TYR A 2 -13.32 -5.78 4.34
CA TYR A 2 -12.25 -5.31 3.45
C TYR A 2 -12.67 -4.17 2.50
N SER A 3 -13.89 -4.20 1.96
CA SER A 3 -14.39 -3.12 1.11
C SER A 3 -14.51 -1.79 1.86
N ILE A 4 -15.06 -1.79 3.08
CA ILE A 4 -15.18 -0.57 3.89
C ILE A 4 -13.80 -0.01 4.24
N TYR A 5 -12.81 -0.87 4.49
CA TYR A 5 -11.44 -0.43 4.72
C TYR A 5 -10.82 0.24 3.48
N ALA A 6 -10.95 -0.39 2.30
CA ALA A 6 -10.37 0.14 1.06
C ALA A 6 -11.08 1.42 0.59
N TRP A 7 -12.40 1.38 0.48
CA TRP A 7 -13.21 2.52 0.02
C TRP A 7 -13.27 3.63 1.06
N GLY A 8 -13.36 3.28 2.35
CA GLY A 8 -13.41 4.25 3.44
C GLY A 8 -12.11 5.01 3.58
N SER A 9 -10.95 4.33 3.57
CA SER A 9 -9.65 5.01 3.66
C SER A 9 -9.40 5.93 2.46
N ALA A 10 -9.69 5.48 1.23
CA ALA A 10 -9.61 6.31 0.03
C ALA A 10 -10.56 7.51 0.12
N SER A 11 -11.82 7.30 0.49
CA SER A 11 -12.82 8.38 0.61
C SER A 11 -12.42 9.41 1.68
N ILE A 12 -11.87 8.98 2.82
CA ILE A 12 -11.40 9.87 3.87
C ILE A 12 -10.25 10.74 3.35
N LEU A 13 -9.26 10.15 2.68
CA LEU A 13 -8.15 10.91 2.07
C LEU A 13 -8.65 11.91 1.04
N THR A 14 -9.61 11.52 0.19
CA THR A 14 -10.23 12.41 -0.78
C THR A 14 -11.00 13.56 -0.11
N VAL A 15 -11.79 13.28 0.93
CA VAL A 15 -12.53 14.30 1.68
C VAL A 15 -11.57 15.29 2.33
N ILE A 16 -10.45 14.84 2.89
CA ILE A 16 -9.41 15.71 3.44
C ILE A 16 -8.86 16.63 2.35
N CYS A 17 -8.54 16.10 1.16
CA CYS A 17 -8.05 16.91 0.04
C CYS A 17 -9.08 17.98 -0.36
N VAL A 18 -10.35 17.59 -0.49
CA VAL A 18 -11.45 18.50 -0.85
C VAL A 18 -11.63 19.59 0.20
N ILE A 19 -11.60 19.25 1.49
CA ILE A 19 -11.70 20.25 2.56
C ILE A 19 -10.53 21.24 2.48
N MET A 20 -9.31 20.75 2.30
CA MET A 20 -8.11 21.59 2.22
C MET A 20 -8.11 22.52 1.00
N ASP A 21 -8.77 22.13 -0.09
CA ASP A 21 -8.85 22.93 -1.32
C ASP A 21 -9.99 23.95 -1.29
N PHE A 22 -11.18 23.55 -0.81
CA PHE A 22 -12.40 24.35 -0.93
C PHE A 22 -12.76 25.16 0.32
N VAL A 23 -12.17 24.87 1.48
CA VAL A 23 -12.49 25.61 2.71
C VAL A 23 -11.58 26.85 2.85
N PRO A 24 -12.13 28.07 2.72
CA PRO A 24 -11.35 29.30 2.77
C PRO A 24 -10.77 29.60 4.16
N SER A 25 -11.31 28.99 5.21
CA SER A 25 -10.88 29.13 6.61
C SER A 25 -9.57 28.41 6.94
N VAL A 26 -9.02 27.61 6.02
CA VAL A 26 -7.75 26.90 6.23
C VAL A 26 -6.59 27.91 6.14
N PRO A 27 -5.72 28.01 7.17
CA PRO A 27 -4.55 28.89 7.15
C PRO A 27 -3.72 28.72 5.88
N LYS A 28 -3.25 29.83 5.30
CA LYS A 28 -2.35 29.82 4.13
C LYS A 28 -0.98 29.19 4.42
N GLU A 29 -0.66 29.01 5.70
CA GLU A 29 0.54 28.34 6.18
C GLU A 29 0.48 26.82 6.00
N LEU A 30 -0.70 26.24 5.83
CA LEU A 30 -0.85 24.81 5.52
C LEU A 30 -0.67 24.55 4.02
N ILE A 31 0.03 23.46 3.69
CA ILE A 31 0.24 23.01 2.32
C ILE A 31 -1.11 22.64 1.70
N ARG A 32 -1.56 23.47 0.75
CA ARG A 32 -2.79 23.26 0.00
C ARG A 32 -2.53 22.37 -1.21
N PRO A 33 -3.43 21.41 -1.52
CA PRO A 33 -3.25 20.53 -2.65
C PRO A 33 -3.44 21.21 -4.01
N GLU A 34 -4.27 22.27 -4.09
CA GLU A 34 -4.47 23.13 -5.27
C GLU A 34 -4.72 22.31 -6.54
N ILE A 35 -5.62 21.32 -6.45
CA ILE A 35 -5.83 20.35 -7.51
C ILE A 35 -6.56 21.04 -8.66
N GLY A 36 -6.02 20.96 -9.88
CA GLY A 36 -6.72 21.49 -11.05
C GLY A 36 -6.51 22.99 -11.32
N VAL A 37 -5.68 23.69 -10.53
CA VAL A 37 -5.45 25.13 -10.69
C VAL A 37 -4.56 25.44 -11.89
N THR A 38 -3.40 24.78 -11.99
CA THR A 38 -2.45 24.97 -13.11
C THR A 38 -2.32 23.71 -13.99
N LYS A 39 -2.50 22.54 -13.39
CA LYS A 39 -2.46 21.21 -14.02
C LYS A 39 -3.67 20.43 -13.52
N CYS A 40 -4.14 19.44 -14.29
CA CYS A 40 -5.17 18.49 -13.85
C CYS A 40 -4.62 17.47 -12.82
N TRP A 41 -3.85 17.97 -11.84
CA TRP A 41 -3.13 17.24 -10.80
C TRP A 41 -2.76 18.19 -9.65
N PHE A 42 -2.06 17.69 -8.63
CA PHE A 42 -1.47 18.50 -7.56
C PHE A 42 -0.54 19.59 -8.13
N ASN A 43 -0.67 20.83 -7.65
CA ASN A 43 0.12 21.97 -8.14
C ASN A 43 1.56 21.94 -7.61
N THR A 44 1.75 21.58 -6.34
CA THR A 44 3.06 21.60 -5.67
C THR A 44 3.59 20.19 -5.39
N ASN A 45 4.91 20.03 -5.48
CA ASN A 45 5.59 18.76 -5.14
C ASN A 45 5.37 18.38 -3.67
N GLU A 46 5.34 19.38 -2.78
CA GLU A 46 5.09 19.19 -1.35
C GLU A 46 3.69 18.64 -1.07
N ALA A 47 2.66 19.17 -1.74
CA ALA A 47 1.31 18.63 -1.61
C ALA A 47 1.19 17.23 -2.19
N ARG A 48 1.79 16.97 -3.36
CA ARG A 48 1.82 15.63 -3.95
C ARG A 48 2.52 14.63 -3.01
N ALA A 49 3.60 15.05 -2.35
CA ALA A 49 4.30 14.24 -1.36
C ALA A 49 3.40 13.89 -0.16
N LEU A 50 2.77 14.89 0.44
CA LEU A 50 1.99 14.74 1.67
C LEU A 50 0.66 14.01 1.46
N TYR A 51 -0.10 14.37 0.43
CA TYR A 51 -1.48 13.87 0.26
C TYR A 51 -1.55 12.59 -0.57
N PHE A 52 -0.56 12.31 -1.40
CA PHE A 52 -0.56 11.15 -2.30
C PHE A 52 0.55 10.16 -1.98
N TYR A 53 1.82 10.57 -2.02
CA TYR A 53 2.93 9.63 -1.81
C TYR A 53 3.04 9.12 -0.38
N LEU A 54 2.71 9.93 0.63
CA LEU A 54 2.77 9.50 2.02
C LEU A 54 1.76 8.38 2.33
N PRO A 55 0.44 8.49 2.08
CA PRO A 55 -0.48 7.36 2.25
C PRO A 55 -0.12 6.13 1.41
N MET A 56 0.36 6.33 0.18
CA MET A 56 0.78 5.21 -0.68
C MET A 56 2.02 4.50 -0.12
N SER A 57 3.04 5.23 0.31
CA SER A 57 4.26 4.64 0.88
C SER A 57 3.96 3.81 2.13
N VAL A 58 3.06 4.29 3.01
CA VAL A 58 2.60 3.52 4.17
C VAL A 58 1.98 2.20 3.74
N THR A 59 1.11 2.22 2.72
CA THR A 59 0.48 1.01 2.18
C THR A 59 1.50 0.03 1.62
N VAL A 60 2.51 0.52 0.88
CA VAL A 60 3.61 -0.30 0.35
C VAL A 60 4.42 -0.93 1.48
N VAL A 61 4.80 -0.16 2.50
CA VAL A 61 5.55 -0.67 3.66
C VAL A 61 4.74 -1.73 4.41
N CYS A 62 3.45 -1.50 4.66
CA CYS A 62 2.57 -2.50 5.28
C CYS A 62 2.52 -3.79 4.46
N ASN A 63 2.39 -3.70 3.14
CA ASN A 63 2.40 -4.86 2.25
C ASN A 63 3.73 -5.63 2.33
N ILE A 64 4.88 -4.94 2.38
CA ILE A 64 6.20 -5.56 2.56
C ILE A 64 6.27 -6.31 3.89
N CYS A 65 5.88 -5.67 5.00
CA CYS A 65 5.92 -6.28 6.32
C CYS A 65 5.02 -7.53 6.42
N LEU A 66 3.82 -7.47 5.84
CA LEU A 66 2.90 -8.60 5.78
C LEU A 66 3.47 -9.74 4.91
N PHE A 67 4.08 -9.41 3.78
CA PHE A 67 4.72 -10.39 2.91
C PHE A 67 5.87 -11.10 3.62
N ILE A 68 6.78 -10.36 4.28
CA ILE A 68 7.89 -10.93 5.05
C ILE A 68 7.36 -11.83 6.18
N SER A 69 6.37 -11.34 6.94
CA SER A 69 5.76 -12.12 8.03
C SER A 69 5.14 -13.43 7.53
N THR A 70 4.47 -13.39 6.38
CA THR A 70 3.86 -14.56 5.74
C THR A 70 4.93 -15.53 5.25
N ALA A 71 5.99 -15.03 4.60
CA ALA A 71 7.12 -15.85 4.15
C ALA A 71 7.80 -16.55 5.34
N LEU A 72 8.09 -15.83 6.43
CA LEU A 72 8.69 -16.40 7.63
C LEU A 72 7.80 -17.46 8.29
N LYS A 73 6.48 -17.21 8.38
CA LYS A 73 5.52 -18.20 8.88
C LYS A 73 5.51 -19.46 8.02
N ILE A 74 5.53 -19.33 6.69
CA ILE A 74 5.56 -20.47 5.78
C ILE A 74 6.86 -21.26 5.95
N VAL A 75 8.02 -20.60 6.02
CA VAL A 75 9.31 -21.28 6.21
C VAL A 75 9.34 -22.02 7.55
N ARG A 76 8.85 -21.39 8.62
CA ARG A 76 8.78 -22.02 9.94
C ARG A 76 7.82 -23.21 9.96
N HIS A 77 6.62 -23.06 9.38
CA HIS A 77 5.67 -24.16 9.25
C HIS A 77 6.23 -25.32 8.42
N LYS A 78 6.96 -25.07 7.33
CA LYS A 78 7.63 -26.13 6.56
C LYS A 78 8.67 -26.88 7.40
N LYS A 79 9.42 -26.18 8.25
CA LYS A 79 10.43 -26.78 9.13
C LYS A 79 9.81 -27.62 10.24
N ASP A 80 8.75 -27.12 10.87
CA ASP A 80 8.06 -27.81 11.98
C ASP A 80 7.21 -29.00 11.48
N THR A 81 6.61 -28.91 10.29
CA THR A 81 5.74 -29.98 9.74
C THR A 81 6.55 -31.14 9.15
N ALA A 82 7.73 -30.86 8.56
CA ALA A 82 8.67 -31.88 8.10
C ALA A 82 9.15 -32.82 9.23
N ALA A 83 9.07 -32.38 10.48
CA ALA A 83 9.41 -33.18 11.64
C ALA A 83 8.27 -34.09 12.12
N HIS A 84 7.01 -33.88 11.71
CA HIS A 84 5.85 -34.52 12.36
C HIS A 84 4.98 -35.44 11.49
N LEU A 85 4.52 -35.13 10.26
CA LEU A 85 3.53 -36.01 9.58
C LEU A 85 3.54 -35.94 8.04
N ARG A 86 3.90 -37.07 7.39
CA ARG A 86 4.13 -37.18 5.93
C ARG A 86 2.88 -37.41 5.05
N SER A 87 1.65 -37.54 5.59
CA SER A 87 0.48 -38.01 4.80
C SER A 87 -0.67 -37.01 4.59
N SER A 88 -0.86 -35.99 5.43
CA SER A 88 -1.92 -34.96 5.23
C SER A 88 -1.41 -33.64 4.62
N GLU A 89 -0.09 -33.51 4.48
CA GLU A 89 0.60 -32.25 4.17
C GLU A 89 0.44 -31.81 2.72
N SER A 90 0.28 -32.75 1.77
CA SER A 90 0.27 -32.43 0.33
C SER A 90 -0.83 -31.42 -0.07
N ARG A 91 -2.07 -31.59 0.41
CA ARG A 91 -3.17 -30.66 0.08
C ARG A 91 -3.00 -29.29 0.74
N ARG A 92 -2.58 -29.25 2.01
CA ARG A 92 -2.41 -27.99 2.76
C ARG A 92 -1.17 -27.20 2.32
N HIS A 93 -0.15 -27.88 1.81
CA HIS A 93 1.05 -27.26 1.27
C HIS A 93 0.77 -26.53 -0.05
N ASP A 94 -0.05 -27.12 -0.92
CA ASP A 94 -0.41 -26.51 -2.20
C ASP A 94 -1.28 -25.26 -2.01
N ASP A 95 -2.26 -25.28 -1.09
CA ASP A 95 -3.07 -24.10 -0.78
C ASP A 95 -2.19 -22.94 -0.27
N ASN A 96 -1.32 -23.19 0.72
CA ASN A 96 -0.42 -22.17 1.24
C ASN A 96 0.54 -21.61 0.18
N LYS A 97 1.00 -22.46 -0.75
CA LYS A 97 1.88 -22.06 -1.85
C LYS A 97 1.12 -21.21 -2.86
N GLN A 98 -0.14 -21.55 -3.17
CA GLN A 98 -0.99 -20.73 -4.03
C GLN A 98 -1.26 -19.35 -3.41
N TRP A 99 -1.66 -19.29 -2.14
CA TRP A 99 -1.88 -18.03 -1.42
C TRP A 99 -0.60 -17.18 -1.37
N PHE A 100 0.55 -17.80 -1.07
CA PHE A 100 1.84 -17.12 -1.10
C PHE A 100 2.17 -16.55 -2.49
N ASN A 101 1.94 -17.33 -3.55
CA ASN A 101 2.19 -16.87 -4.91
C ASN A 101 1.26 -15.72 -5.30
N LEU A 102 0.02 -15.74 -4.82
CA LEU A 102 -0.95 -14.66 -4.96
C LEU A 102 -0.48 -13.38 -4.24
N TYR A 103 -0.02 -13.50 -2.99
CA TYR A 103 0.55 -12.38 -2.24
C TYR A 103 1.84 -11.84 -2.86
N LEU A 104 2.71 -12.71 -3.38
CA LEU A 104 3.93 -12.32 -4.10
C LEU A 104 3.59 -11.56 -5.38
N LYS A 105 2.58 -12.02 -6.13
CA LYS A 105 2.11 -11.34 -7.33
C LYS A 105 1.50 -9.97 -7.01
N LEU A 106 0.73 -9.86 -5.92
CA LEU A 106 0.21 -8.58 -5.42
C LEU A 106 1.35 -7.61 -5.04
N PHE A 107 2.38 -8.11 -4.36
CA PHE A 107 3.55 -7.33 -3.98
C PHE A 107 4.34 -6.83 -5.19
N ILE A 108 4.56 -7.68 -6.20
CA ILE A 108 5.29 -7.28 -7.41
C ILE A 108 4.52 -6.23 -8.20
N VAL A 109 3.23 -6.47 -8.46
CA VAL A 109 2.44 -5.60 -9.35
C VAL A 109 2.18 -4.23 -8.72
N MET A 110 1.84 -4.16 -7.43
CA MET A 110 1.65 -2.86 -6.77
C MET A 110 2.96 -2.31 -6.19
N GLY A 111 3.66 -3.10 -5.36
CA GLY A 111 4.79 -2.61 -4.58
C GLY A 111 5.92 -2.07 -5.44
N ILE A 112 6.38 -2.83 -6.44
CA ILE A 112 7.51 -2.41 -7.29
C ILE A 112 7.14 -1.18 -8.13
N ASN A 113 5.95 -1.18 -8.74
CA ASN A 113 5.49 -0.07 -9.56
C ASN A 113 5.42 1.24 -8.75
N TRP A 114 4.77 1.20 -7.57
CA TRP A 114 4.67 2.38 -6.71
C TRP A 114 6.00 2.79 -6.09
N SER A 115 6.89 1.85 -5.78
CA SER A 115 8.25 2.17 -5.35
C SER A 115 9.05 2.87 -6.44
N MET A 116 8.93 2.44 -7.70
CA MET A 116 9.60 3.07 -8.83
C MET A 116 9.09 4.50 -9.07
N GLU A 117 7.78 4.72 -8.95
CA GLU A 117 7.17 6.06 -9.01
C GLU A 117 7.70 6.99 -7.90
N ILE A 118 7.81 6.49 -6.66
CA ILE A 118 8.37 7.27 -5.54
C ILE A 118 9.83 7.61 -5.81
N ILE A 119 10.63 6.65 -6.29
CA ILE A 119 12.03 6.86 -6.65
C ILE A 119 12.12 7.93 -7.74
N SER A 120 11.34 7.80 -8.82
CA SER A 120 11.32 8.78 -9.91
C SER A 120 11.00 10.17 -9.39
N TRP A 121 10.01 10.31 -8.50
CA TRP A 121 9.65 11.59 -7.91
C TRP A 121 10.75 12.19 -7.01
N VAL A 122 11.51 11.36 -6.27
CA VAL A 122 12.62 11.84 -5.43
C VAL A 122 13.79 12.36 -6.26
N PHE A 123 13.99 11.82 -7.47
CA PHE A 123 15.08 12.19 -8.37
C PHE A 123 14.70 13.28 -9.40
N GLU A 124 13.44 13.72 -9.41
CA GLU A 124 12.91 14.79 -10.26
C GLU A 124 12.99 16.16 -9.56
#